data_AF-A0A7Y3A540-F1
#
_entry.id   AF-A0A7Y3A540-F1
#
_cell.length_a   1.000
_cell.length_b   1.000
_cell.length_c   1.000
_cell.angle_alpha   90.00
_cell.angle_beta   90.00
_cell.angle_gamma   90.00
#
_symmetry.space_group_name_H-M   'P 1'
#
loop_
_entity.id
_entity.type
_entity.pdbx_description
1 polymer ?
#
loop_
_entity_poly.entity_id
_entity_poly.type
_entity_poly.pdbx_seq_one_letter_code
_entity_poly.pdbx_strand_id
1 'polypeptide(L)'
;MKTWQKYVIAIVPLLIVVTILWYFSDIVSYIIMAWVLSMIGAPLYKLLNRFMASGVASGLTLLIFALLIVLLVRLFIPPLFQQAKNLAGIDYEKIVLGLEEPINDARTWLVGKGLMEEADTQLASDELDRVTRERYVSKVIRLDSLLQERGDTLSNEGINLLINIEHNEPVGEKSLNTKGNYFTGLRSNIFEMFNPSKIQQILSSLVGVFGSFIIALMAVFFIAFFFLKEQGLFTRMVSFLVPNNRESQVSHAIKDSSALLI
;
A
#
# COMPACT_ATOMS: atom_id res chain seq x y z
N MET A 1 -26.45 -38.04 37.55
CA MET A 1 -25.48 -37.39 36.64
C MET A 1 -24.24 -37.05 37.43
N LYS A 2 -23.06 -37.51 37.01
CA LYS A 2 -21.78 -37.14 37.65
C LYS A 2 -21.64 -35.61 37.57
N THR A 3 -21.14 -34.97 38.62
CA THR A 3 -20.95 -33.50 38.70
C THR A 3 -20.22 -32.94 37.49
N TRP A 4 -19.24 -33.69 36.95
CA TRP A 4 -18.51 -33.34 35.73
C TRP A 4 -19.41 -33.19 34.48
N GLN A 5 -20.46 -33.99 34.32
CA GLN A 5 -21.37 -33.90 33.17
C GLN A 5 -22.15 -32.59 33.14
N LYS A 6 -22.48 -32.01 34.30
CA LYS A 6 -23.19 -30.72 34.39
C LYS A 6 -22.32 -29.55 33.91
N TYR A 7 -21.03 -29.56 34.23
CA TYR A 7 -20.09 -28.53 33.77
C TYR A 7 -19.83 -28.64 32.27
N VAL A 8 -19.70 -29.87 31.74
CA VAL A 8 -19.52 -30.10 30.30
C VAL A 8 -20.73 -29.56 29.52
N ILE A 9 -21.96 -29.80 29.99
CA ILE A 9 -23.18 -29.29 29.34
C ILE A 9 -23.24 -27.75 29.33
N ALA A 10 -22.69 -27.06 30.33
CA ALA A 10 -22.64 -25.59 30.37
C ALA A 10 -21.48 -25.00 29.55
N ILE A 11 -20.34 -25.67 29.50
CA ILE A 11 -19.13 -25.21 28.81
C ILE A 11 -19.23 -25.35 27.28
N VAL A 12 -19.85 -26.43 26.79
CA VAL A 12 -20.01 -26.67 25.35
C VAL A 12 -20.70 -25.51 24.61
N PRO A 13 -21.89 -25.02 25.03
CA PRO A 13 -22.53 -23.90 24.34
C PRO A 13 -21.72 -22.60 24.45
N LEU A 14 -21.06 -22.35 25.58
CA LEU A 14 -20.16 -21.20 25.73
C LEU A 14 -19.00 -21.25 24.72
N LEU A 15 -18.36 -22.41 24.58
CA LEU A 15 -17.24 -22.62 23.66
C LEU A 15 -17.68 -22.46 22.20
N ILE A 16 -18.89 -22.94 21.86
CA ILE A 16 -19.50 -22.71 20.55
C ILE A 16 -19.67 -21.22 20.27
N VAL A 17 -20.22 -20.45 21.22
CA VAL A 17 -20.39 -18.99 21.06
C VAL A 17 -19.04 -18.30 20.87
N VAL A 18 -18.03 -18.61 21.68
CA VAL A 18 -16.69 -18.02 21.54
C VAL A 18 -16.07 -18.37 20.18
N THR A 19 -16.23 -19.61 19.73
CA THR A 19 -15.72 -20.06 18.42
C THR A 19 -16.42 -19.35 17.28
N ILE A 20 -17.74 -19.15 17.36
CA ILE A 20 -18.52 -18.38 16.38
C ILE A 20 -18.03 -16.93 16.36
N LEU A 21 -17.86 -16.29 17.52
CA LEU A 21 -17.36 -14.91 17.60
C LEU A 21 -15.96 -14.77 17.02
N TRP A 22 -15.09 -15.77 17.23
CA TRP A 22 -13.76 -15.79 16.66
C TRP A 22 -13.79 -16.00 15.13
N TYR A 23 -14.60 -16.95 14.64
CA TYR A 23 -14.76 -17.22 13.21
C TYR A 23 -15.32 -16.02 12.45
N PHE A 24 -16.24 -15.27 13.06
CA PHE A 24 -16.85 -14.07 12.48
C PHE A 24 -16.25 -12.75 13.01
N SER A 25 -14.95 -12.75 13.35
CA SER A 25 -14.27 -11.58 13.96
C SER A 25 -14.47 -10.29 13.16
N ASP A 26 -14.48 -10.34 11.83
CA ASP A 26 -14.71 -9.16 10.98
C ASP A 26 -16.10 -8.55 11.23
N ILE A 27 -17.14 -9.39 11.26
CA ILE A 27 -18.52 -8.97 11.52
C ILE A 27 -18.63 -8.41 12.95
N VAL A 28 -18.03 -9.08 13.93
CA VAL A 28 -18.02 -8.63 15.33
C VAL A 28 -17.34 -7.26 15.45
N SER A 29 -16.22 -7.06 14.76
CA SER A 29 -15.51 -5.78 14.72
C SER A 29 -16.37 -4.67 14.10
N TYR A 30 -17.10 -4.98 13.01
CA TYR A 30 -18.05 -4.06 12.40
C TYR A 30 -19.21 -3.71 13.32
N ILE A 31 -19.72 -4.67 14.10
CA ILE A 31 -20.77 -4.43 15.11
C ILE A 31 -20.27 -3.49 16.21
N ILE A 32 -19.04 -3.70 16.72
CA ILE A 32 -18.45 -2.82 17.74
C ILE A 32 -18.24 -1.41 17.19
N MET A 33 -17.72 -1.27 15.97
CA MET A 33 -17.56 0.04 15.32
C MET A 33 -18.91 0.72 15.08
N ALA A 34 -19.93 -0.03 14.66
CA ALA A 34 -21.28 0.48 14.47
C ALA A 34 -21.93 0.92 15.79
N TRP A 35 -21.65 0.21 16.88
CA TRP A 35 -22.08 0.62 18.23
C TRP A 35 -21.49 1.96 18.62
N VAL A 36 -20.17 2.11 18.46
CA VAL A 36 -19.47 3.38 18.73
C VAL A 36 -20.03 4.50 17.83
N LEU A 37 -20.17 4.24 16.53
CA LEU A 37 -20.70 5.23 15.59
C LEU A 37 -22.16 5.62 15.92
N SER A 38 -22.98 4.67 16.35
CA SER A 38 -24.36 4.92 16.78
C SER A 38 -24.41 5.76 18.05
N MET A 39 -23.54 5.50 19.03
CA MET A 39 -23.44 6.33 20.23
C MET A 39 -23.06 7.78 19.89
N ILE A 40 -22.07 7.96 19.00
CA ILE A 40 -21.66 9.29 18.52
C ILE A 40 -22.79 9.94 17.70
N GLY A 41 -23.55 9.16 16.94
CA GLY A 41 -24.67 9.64 16.13
C GLY A 41 -25.96 9.92 16.91
N ALA A 42 -26.08 9.43 18.14
CA ALA A 42 -27.29 9.53 18.96
C ALA A 42 -27.76 10.97 19.23
N PRO A 43 -26.90 11.96 19.53
CA PRO A 43 -27.34 13.35 19.76
C PRO A 43 -27.99 13.94 18.50
N LEU A 44 -27.36 13.71 17.35
CA LEU A 44 -27.88 14.15 16.05
C LEU A 44 -29.18 13.42 15.71
N TYR A 45 -29.24 12.12 15.93
CA TYR A 45 -30.46 11.33 15.73
C TYR A 45 -31.62 11.81 16.60
N LYS A 46 -31.39 12.09 17.90
CA LYS A 46 -32.43 12.63 18.79
C LYS A 46 -32.96 13.97 18.29
N LEU A 47 -32.07 14.83 17.78
CA LEU A 47 -32.46 16.11 17.18
C LEU A 47 -33.34 15.92 15.94
N LEU A 48 -32.98 14.98 15.06
CA LEU A 48 -33.71 14.70 13.81
C LEU A 48 -35.03 13.96 14.04
N ASN A 49 -35.07 12.98 14.95
CA ASN A 49 -36.26 12.20 15.32
C ASN A 49 -37.32 13.06 16.03
N ARG A 50 -36.97 14.27 16.46
CA ARG A 50 -37.96 15.26 16.92
C ARG A 50 -38.86 15.76 15.79
N PHE A 51 -38.37 15.79 14.56
CA PHE A 51 -39.10 16.33 13.41
C PHE A 51 -39.58 15.24 12.43
N MET A 52 -38.92 14.07 12.39
CA MET A 52 -39.16 13.03 11.39
C MET A 52 -39.38 11.64 12.01
N ALA A 53 -39.97 10.72 11.23
CA ALA A 53 -40.11 9.32 11.61
C ALA A 53 -38.76 8.64 11.85
N SER A 54 -38.70 7.68 12.78
CA SER A 54 -37.47 7.07 13.27
C SER A 54 -36.56 6.48 12.18
N GLY A 55 -37.14 5.85 11.14
CA GLY A 55 -36.37 5.32 10.02
C GLY A 55 -35.70 6.41 9.17
N VAL A 56 -36.43 7.49 8.90
CA VAL A 56 -35.92 8.64 8.12
C VAL A 56 -34.87 9.39 8.93
N ALA A 57 -35.12 9.60 10.24
CA ALA A 57 -34.17 10.24 11.13
C ALA A 57 -32.84 9.47 11.19
N SER A 58 -32.88 8.13 11.32
CA SER A 58 -31.68 7.29 11.37
C SER A 58 -30.86 7.34 10.08
N GLY A 59 -31.54 7.21 8.94
CA GLY A 59 -30.88 7.28 7.63
C GLY A 59 -30.27 8.65 7.38
N LEU A 60 -30.98 9.72 7.73
CA LEU A 60 -30.49 11.08 7.56
C LEU A 60 -29.33 11.41 8.51
N THR A 61 -29.36 10.93 9.77
CA THR A 61 -28.21 11.05 10.68
C THR A 61 -26.97 10.43 10.07
N LEU A 62 -27.05 9.18 9.59
CA LEU A 62 -25.91 8.53 8.96
C LEU A 62 -25.47 9.20 7.67
N LEU A 63 -26.40 9.71 6.87
CA LEU A 63 -26.08 10.47 5.67
C LEU A 63 -25.32 11.76 6.03
N ILE A 64 -25.72 12.47 7.08
CA ILE A 64 -25.00 13.64 7.57
C ILE A 64 -23.60 13.27 8.03
N PHE A 65 -23.43 12.16 8.77
CA PHE A 65 -22.10 11.67 9.15
C PHE A 65 -21.25 11.26 7.93
N ALA A 66 -21.84 10.58 6.95
CA ALA A 66 -21.20 10.23 5.70
C ALA A 66 -20.71 11.48 4.96
N LEU A 67 -21.58 12.48 4.86
CA LEU A 67 -21.28 13.76 4.23
C LEU A 67 -20.19 14.50 5.00
N LEU A 68 -20.22 14.49 6.33
CA LEU A 68 -19.17 15.07 7.18
C LEU A 68 -17.81 14.41 6.90
N ILE A 69 -17.74 13.07 6.83
CA ILE A 69 -16.50 12.37 6.50
C ILE A 69 -16.03 12.74 5.09
N VAL A 70 -16.92 12.74 4.10
CA VAL A 70 -16.57 13.13 2.72
C VAL A 70 -16.12 14.60 2.65
N LEU A 71 -16.77 15.49 3.39
CA LEU A 71 -16.41 16.89 3.51
C LEU A 71 -15.02 17.05 4.13
N LEU A 72 -14.73 16.29 5.18
CA LEU A 72 -13.43 16.26 5.84
C LEU A 72 -12.35 15.78 4.85
N VAL A 73 -12.58 14.67 4.18
CA VAL A 73 -11.68 14.15 3.14
C VAL A 73 -11.46 15.18 2.03
N ARG A 74 -12.50 15.86 1.58
CA ARG A 74 -12.41 16.94 0.57
C ARG A 74 -11.70 18.19 1.09
N LEU A 75 -11.71 18.45 2.39
CA LEU A 75 -10.98 19.57 2.98
C LEU A 75 -9.48 19.28 3.06
N PHE A 76 -9.11 18.04 3.39
CA PHE A 76 -7.71 17.66 3.61
C PHE A 76 -7.00 17.15 2.35
N ILE A 77 -7.61 16.28 1.53
CA ILE A 77 -6.92 15.65 0.41
C ILE A 77 -6.49 16.64 -0.69
N PRO A 78 -7.34 17.57 -1.18
CA PRO A 78 -6.95 18.43 -2.30
C PRO A 78 -5.76 19.34 -1.99
N PRO A 79 -5.69 20.03 -0.82
CA PRO A 79 -4.50 20.79 -0.46
C PRO A 79 -3.26 19.92 -0.35
N LEU A 80 -3.37 18.71 0.23
CA LEU A 80 -2.25 17.76 0.31
C LEU A 80 -1.77 17.34 -1.08
N PHE A 81 -2.69 17.04 -2.00
CA PHE A 81 -2.35 16.65 -3.36
C PHE A 81 -1.75 17.80 -4.17
N GLN A 82 -2.24 19.03 -3.98
CA GLN A 82 -1.66 20.21 -4.63
C GLN A 82 -0.23 20.47 -4.12
N GLN A 83 0.01 20.35 -2.82
CA GLN A 83 1.36 20.43 -2.24
C GLN A 83 2.26 19.31 -2.79
N ALA A 84 1.76 18.08 -2.86
CA ALA A 84 2.47 16.95 -3.44
C ALA A 84 2.76 17.17 -4.93
N LYS A 85 1.81 17.65 -5.73
CA LYS A 85 2.00 17.95 -7.16
C LYS A 85 2.98 19.10 -7.38
N ASN A 86 3.00 20.11 -6.53
CA ASN A 86 3.96 21.20 -6.62
C ASN A 86 5.40 20.73 -6.31
N LEU A 87 5.56 19.69 -5.48
CA LEU A 87 6.85 19.04 -5.20
C LEU A 87 7.20 17.96 -6.25
N ALA A 88 6.21 17.23 -6.75
CA ALA A 88 6.33 16.18 -7.76
C ALA A 88 6.43 16.72 -9.19
N GLY A 89 5.99 17.96 -9.42
CA GLY A 89 6.18 18.68 -10.67
C GLY A 89 7.56 19.30 -10.78
N ILE A 90 8.39 19.20 -9.73
CA ILE A 90 9.82 19.44 -9.83
C ILE A 90 10.36 18.31 -10.70
N ASP A 91 10.84 18.71 -11.88
CA ASP A 91 11.35 17.85 -12.92
C ASP A 91 12.37 16.85 -12.34
N TYR A 92 11.94 15.60 -12.18
CA TYR A 92 12.73 14.56 -11.54
C TYR A 92 14.06 14.35 -12.25
N GLU A 93 14.07 14.48 -13.57
CA GLU A 93 15.32 14.42 -14.33
C GLU A 93 16.24 15.57 -13.95
N LYS A 94 15.72 16.79 -13.77
CA LYS A 94 16.54 17.92 -13.32
C LYS A 94 17.00 17.80 -11.87
N ILE A 95 16.21 17.22 -10.97
CA ILE A 95 16.68 16.94 -9.60
C ILE A 95 17.81 15.92 -9.66
N VAL A 96 17.64 14.85 -10.41
CA VAL A 96 18.63 13.79 -10.57
C VAL A 96 19.93 14.32 -11.18
N LEU A 97 19.82 15.10 -12.27
CA LEU A 97 20.96 15.74 -12.93
C LEU A 97 21.59 16.80 -12.02
N GLY A 98 20.78 17.58 -11.30
CA GLY A 98 21.25 18.58 -10.34
C GLY A 98 21.85 17.99 -9.06
N LEU A 99 21.57 16.72 -8.75
CA LEU A 99 22.23 15.98 -7.67
C LEU A 99 23.55 15.35 -8.12
N GLU A 100 23.76 15.20 -9.43
CA GLU A 100 24.99 14.62 -9.98
C GLU A 100 26.21 15.50 -9.66
N GLU A 101 26.08 16.82 -9.77
CA GLU A 101 27.12 17.80 -9.41
C GLU A 101 27.50 17.72 -7.91
N PRO A 102 26.59 17.93 -6.94
CA PRO A 102 26.90 17.83 -5.51
C PRO A 102 27.45 16.46 -5.09
N ILE A 103 26.96 15.37 -5.70
CA ILE A 103 27.47 14.03 -5.43
C ILE A 103 28.91 13.89 -5.94
N ASN A 104 29.21 14.44 -7.11
CA ASN A 104 30.56 14.41 -7.67
C ASN A 104 31.52 15.33 -6.91
N ASP A 105 31.06 16.49 -6.45
CA ASP A 105 31.83 17.39 -5.59
C ASP A 105 32.08 16.79 -4.20
N ALA A 106 31.09 16.11 -3.63
CA ALA A 106 31.26 15.36 -2.39
C ALA A 106 32.30 14.24 -2.58
N ARG A 107 32.29 13.56 -3.74
CA ARG A 107 33.30 12.55 -4.08
C ARG A 107 34.70 13.17 -4.16
N THR A 108 34.89 14.26 -4.90
CA THR A 108 36.21 14.90 -5.04
C THR A 108 36.72 15.45 -3.72
N TRP A 109 35.85 16.01 -2.86
CA TRP A 109 36.21 16.43 -1.51
C TRP A 109 36.71 15.26 -0.64
N LEU A 110 36.06 14.09 -0.74
CA LEU A 110 36.43 12.89 0.03
C LEU A 110 37.73 12.27 -0.47
N VAL A 111 37.95 12.28 -1.78
CA VAL A 111 39.21 11.89 -2.40
C VAL A 111 40.34 12.83 -1.95
N GLY A 112 40.13 14.15 -2.01
CA GLY A 112 41.13 15.15 -1.62
C GLY A 112 41.50 15.11 -0.13
N LYS A 113 40.58 14.62 0.73
CA LYS A 113 40.87 14.34 2.15
C LYS A 113 41.54 12.99 2.42
N GLY A 114 41.79 12.18 1.39
CA GLY A 114 42.37 10.84 1.52
C GLY A 114 41.41 9.82 2.16
N LEU A 115 40.12 10.13 2.22
CA LEU A 115 39.08 9.24 2.76
C LEU A 115 38.56 8.26 1.70
N MET A 116 38.85 8.52 0.43
CA MET A 116 38.56 7.65 -0.71
C MET A 116 39.74 7.63 -1.68
N GLU A 117 39.98 6.48 -2.28
CA GLU A 117 40.94 6.33 -3.37
C GLU A 117 40.26 6.77 -4.69
N GLU A 118 40.98 7.45 -5.57
CA GLU A 118 40.52 7.72 -6.94
C GLU A 118 40.36 6.37 -7.64
N ALA A 119 39.15 5.81 -7.60
CA ALA A 119 38.84 4.69 -8.46
C ALA A 119 38.94 5.20 -9.90
N ASP A 120 39.97 4.76 -10.63
CA ASP A 120 40.22 5.08 -12.03
C ASP A 120 38.91 5.11 -12.81
N THR A 121 38.46 6.32 -13.16
CA THR A 121 37.18 6.58 -13.83
C THR A 121 37.06 5.83 -15.17
N GLN A 122 38.17 5.32 -15.70
CA GLN A 122 38.24 4.57 -16.95
C GLN A 122 37.68 3.14 -16.84
N LEU A 123 37.65 2.52 -15.65
CA LEU A 123 37.17 1.13 -15.51
C LEU A 123 35.65 1.02 -15.30
N ALA A 124 35.01 2.05 -14.73
CA ALA A 124 33.58 2.00 -14.42
C ALA A 124 32.67 2.37 -15.61
N SER A 125 33.15 3.22 -16.53
CA SER A 125 32.43 3.53 -17.77
C SER A 125 32.64 2.47 -18.85
N ASP A 126 33.82 1.83 -18.90
CA ASP A 126 34.10 0.77 -19.88
C ASP A 126 33.39 -0.54 -19.53
N GLU A 127 33.12 -0.86 -18.25
CA GLU A 127 32.44 -2.11 -17.89
C GLU A 127 30.92 -2.09 -18.15
N LEU A 128 30.24 -0.94 -18.02
CA LEU A 128 28.80 -0.84 -18.34
C LEU A 128 28.55 -0.90 -19.86
N ASP A 129 29.47 -0.34 -20.64
CA ASP A 129 29.46 -0.43 -22.10
C ASP A 129 29.90 -1.81 -22.61
N ARG A 130 30.80 -2.51 -21.91
CA ARG A 130 31.20 -3.90 -22.20
C ARG A 130 30.09 -4.91 -21.89
N VAL A 131 29.33 -4.76 -20.81
CA VAL A 131 28.18 -5.64 -20.50
C VAL A 131 27.07 -5.53 -21.56
N THR A 132 26.93 -4.36 -22.20
CA THR A 132 25.96 -4.15 -23.28
C THR A 132 26.53 -4.56 -24.65
N ARG A 133 27.84 -4.36 -24.90
CA ARG A 133 28.50 -4.79 -26.16
C ARG A 133 28.85 -6.27 -26.24
N GLU A 134 29.12 -6.97 -25.12
CA GLU A 134 29.45 -8.40 -25.16
C GLU A 134 28.24 -9.30 -25.41
N ARG A 135 27.01 -8.76 -25.34
CA ARG A 135 25.80 -9.53 -25.68
C ARG A 135 25.61 -9.72 -27.18
N TYR A 136 26.29 -8.90 -28.01
CA TYR A 136 26.27 -9.02 -29.46
C TYR A 136 27.68 -8.85 -30.02
N VAL A 137 28.33 -9.96 -30.39
CA VAL A 137 29.58 -9.91 -31.14
C VAL A 137 29.22 -9.68 -32.61
N SER A 138 29.14 -8.41 -33.02
CA SER A 138 28.95 -8.06 -34.42
C SER A 138 30.29 -8.13 -35.15
N LYS A 139 30.63 -9.31 -35.70
CA LYS A 139 31.83 -9.46 -36.53
C LYS A 139 31.47 -9.15 -37.98
N VAL A 140 31.95 -8.01 -38.48
CA VAL A 140 31.81 -7.65 -39.88
C VAL A 140 32.86 -8.41 -40.68
N ILE A 141 32.41 -9.41 -41.45
CA ILE A 141 33.29 -10.15 -42.35
C ILE A 141 33.10 -9.57 -43.75
N ARG A 142 34.20 -9.08 -44.32
CA ARG A 142 34.24 -8.67 -45.73
C ARG A 142 34.42 -9.92 -46.58
N LEU A 143 33.43 -10.24 -47.41
CA LEU A 143 33.45 -11.46 -48.20
C LEU A 143 34.50 -11.43 -49.31
N ASP A 144 34.94 -10.24 -49.71
CA ASP A 144 35.98 -10.05 -50.73
C ASP A 144 37.29 -10.75 -50.35
N SER A 145 37.64 -10.76 -49.05
CA SER A 145 38.83 -11.46 -48.54
C SER A 145 38.72 -13.00 -48.62
N LEU A 146 37.50 -13.55 -48.68
CA LEU A 146 37.26 -15.00 -48.79
C LEU A 146 37.13 -15.45 -50.26
N LEU A 147 36.69 -14.55 -51.16
CA LEU A 147 36.58 -14.81 -52.60
C LEU A 147 37.94 -14.72 -53.28
N GLN A 148 38.80 -13.80 -52.83
CA GLN A 148 40.16 -13.64 -53.35
C GLN A 148 41.08 -14.84 -53.00
N GLU A 149 40.87 -15.49 -51.85
CA GLU A 149 41.56 -16.75 -51.51
C GLU A 149 41.17 -17.92 -52.43
N ARG A 150 40.01 -17.87 -53.08
CA ARG A 150 39.58 -18.88 -54.08
C ARG A 150 39.93 -18.52 -55.53
N GLY A 151 40.67 -17.43 -55.74
CA GLY A 151 41.28 -17.11 -57.04
C GLY A 151 40.37 -16.39 -58.04
N ASP A 152 39.25 -15.80 -57.60
CA ASP A 152 38.37 -15.03 -58.47
C ASP A 152 38.66 -13.52 -58.30
N THR A 153 39.25 -12.88 -59.32
CA THR A 153 39.77 -11.50 -59.22
C THR A 153 38.86 -10.43 -59.81
N LEU A 154 37.60 -10.74 -60.15
CA LEU A 154 36.74 -9.83 -60.92
C LEU A 154 35.47 -9.32 -60.21
N SER A 155 35.07 -9.86 -59.06
CA SER A 155 33.97 -9.27 -58.27
C SER A 155 34.49 -8.52 -57.06
N ASN A 156 34.45 -7.18 -57.12
CA ASN A 156 34.53 -6.31 -55.95
C ASN A 156 33.14 -5.71 -55.73
N GLU A 157 32.23 -6.50 -55.15
CA GLU A 157 30.82 -6.12 -55.01
C GLU A 157 30.53 -5.39 -53.69
N GLY A 158 31.51 -5.24 -52.81
CA GLY A 158 31.41 -4.39 -51.62
C GLY A 158 30.35 -4.87 -50.60
N ILE A 159 30.11 -6.17 -50.55
CA ILE A 159 29.07 -6.76 -49.69
C ILE A 159 29.67 -7.07 -48.31
N ASN A 160 29.17 -6.38 -47.28
CA ASN A 160 29.53 -6.60 -45.89
C ASN A 160 28.47 -7.46 -45.20
N LEU A 161 28.85 -8.64 -44.69
CA LEU A 161 27.95 -9.45 -43.88
C LEU A 161 28.12 -9.08 -42.40
N LEU A 162 27.05 -8.51 -41.83
CA LEU A 162 26.92 -8.25 -40.41
C LEU A 162 26.25 -9.45 -39.75
N ILE A 163 27.03 -10.27 -39.05
CA ILE A 163 26.51 -11.41 -38.30
C ILE A 163 26.38 -10.96 -36.84
N ASN A 164 25.16 -10.96 -36.33
CA ASN A 164 24.86 -10.61 -34.95
C ASN A 164 24.58 -11.91 -34.18
N ILE A 165 25.55 -12.35 -33.38
CA ILE A 165 25.43 -13.59 -32.61
C ILE A 165 25.12 -13.22 -31.16
N GLU A 166 23.91 -13.56 -30.71
CA GLU A 166 23.48 -13.40 -29.31
C GLU A 166 23.99 -14.58 -28.48
N HIS A 167 24.89 -14.30 -27.53
CA HIS A 167 25.45 -15.31 -26.66
C HIS A 167 24.61 -15.40 -25.37
N ASN A 168 23.84 -16.48 -25.22
CA ASN A 168 23.01 -16.74 -24.05
C ASN A 168 23.73 -17.70 -23.09
N GLU A 169 24.68 -17.17 -22.30
CA GLU A 169 25.22 -17.89 -21.13
C GLU A 169 24.26 -17.69 -19.93
N PRO A 170 23.95 -18.75 -19.17
CA PRO A 170 23.15 -18.61 -17.96
C PRO A 170 23.95 -17.80 -16.94
N VAL A 171 23.36 -16.72 -16.44
CA VAL A 171 23.92 -15.84 -15.42
C VAL A 171 24.13 -16.63 -14.12
N GLY A 172 25.28 -17.30 -14.01
CA GLY A 172 25.79 -17.83 -12.77
C GLY A 172 26.22 -16.68 -11.88
N GLU A 173 25.77 -16.68 -10.63
CA GLU A 173 26.16 -15.75 -9.55
C GLU A 173 27.69 -15.72 -9.39
N LYS A 174 28.37 -14.90 -10.19
CA LYS A 174 29.57 -14.24 -9.72
C LYS A 174 29.07 -13.09 -8.85
N SER A 175 29.05 -13.32 -7.54
CA SER A 175 29.19 -12.24 -6.56
C SER A 175 30.46 -11.48 -6.89
N LEU A 176 30.33 -10.53 -7.80
CA LEU A 176 31.32 -9.51 -8.06
C LEU A 176 31.51 -8.78 -6.74
N ASN A 177 32.66 -9.02 -6.13
CA ASN A 177 33.25 -8.12 -5.15
C ASN A 177 33.68 -6.85 -5.88
N THR A 178 32.71 -6.12 -6.42
CA THR A 178 32.89 -4.74 -6.75
C THR A 178 32.80 -4.05 -5.40
N LYS A 179 33.91 -3.47 -4.93
CA LYS A 179 33.82 -2.27 -4.09
C LYS A 179 33.09 -1.21 -4.93
N GLY A 180 31.77 -1.35 -5.06
CA GLY A 180 30.92 -0.36 -5.63
C GLY A 180 31.08 0.85 -4.73
N ASN A 181 31.67 1.91 -5.27
CA ASN A 181 31.77 3.20 -4.62
C ASN A 181 30.47 3.49 -3.85
N TYR A 182 30.56 3.88 -2.58
CA TYR A 182 29.39 4.11 -1.71
C TYR A 182 28.32 5.00 -2.38
N PHE A 183 28.76 5.92 -3.23
CA PHE A 183 27.92 6.81 -4.04
C PHE A 183 27.13 6.11 -5.16
N THR A 184 27.64 5.04 -5.75
CA THR A 184 26.93 4.26 -6.77
C THR A 184 25.72 3.54 -6.17
N GLY A 185 25.86 2.99 -4.96
CA GLY A 185 24.74 2.41 -4.22
C GLY A 185 23.71 3.45 -3.78
N LEU A 186 24.16 4.64 -3.39
CA LEU A 186 23.25 5.75 -3.06
C LEU A 186 22.44 6.18 -4.29
N ARG A 187 23.11 6.31 -5.45
CA ARG A 187 22.48 6.63 -6.74
C ARG A 187 21.44 5.58 -7.10
N SER A 188 21.80 4.29 -7.11
CA SER A 188 20.85 3.23 -7.49
C SER A 188 19.62 3.21 -6.58
N ASN A 189 19.80 3.39 -5.27
CA ASN A 189 18.69 3.38 -4.31
C ASN A 189 17.75 4.59 -4.46
N ILE A 190 18.30 5.77 -4.71
CA ILE A 190 17.51 6.99 -4.99
C ILE A 190 16.71 6.76 -6.28
N PHE A 191 17.36 6.40 -7.39
CA PHE A 191 16.69 6.17 -8.67
C PHE A 191 15.62 5.06 -8.61
N GLU A 192 15.87 3.98 -7.88
CA GLU A 192 14.92 2.90 -7.73
C GLU A 192 13.72 3.30 -6.84
N MET A 193 13.90 4.19 -5.84
CA MET A 193 12.81 4.74 -5.04
C MET A 193 11.88 5.65 -5.86
N PHE A 194 12.42 6.36 -6.85
CA PHE A 194 11.68 7.30 -7.71
C PHE A 194 11.20 6.69 -9.05
N ASN A 195 11.28 5.37 -9.23
CA ASN A 195 10.84 4.71 -10.47
C ASN A 195 9.32 4.88 -10.71
N PRO A 196 8.87 5.30 -11.92
CA PRO A 196 7.46 5.46 -12.26
C PRO A 196 6.57 4.23 -11.99
N SER A 197 7.12 3.02 -12.06
CA SER A 197 6.40 1.78 -11.75
C SER A 197 5.96 1.68 -10.28
N LYS A 198 6.75 2.20 -9.32
CA LYS A 198 6.38 2.26 -7.91
C LYS A 198 5.20 3.21 -7.67
N ILE A 199 5.11 4.30 -8.44
CA ILE A 199 3.97 5.23 -8.40
C ILE A 199 2.68 4.52 -8.82
N GLN A 200 2.74 3.70 -9.89
CA GLN A 200 1.60 2.89 -10.32
C GLN A 200 1.18 1.86 -9.26
N GLN A 201 2.14 1.17 -8.64
CA GLN A 201 1.85 0.19 -7.60
C GLN A 201 1.20 0.81 -6.35
N ILE A 202 1.67 1.99 -5.92
CA ILE A 202 1.05 2.75 -4.82
C ILE A 202 -0.37 3.14 -5.20
N LEU A 203 -0.59 3.64 -6.42
CA LEU A 203 -1.94 3.98 -6.89
C LEU A 203 -2.87 2.77 -6.89
N SER A 204 -2.41 1.61 -7.40
CA SER A 204 -3.18 0.37 -7.37
C SER A 204 -3.47 -0.11 -5.95
N SER A 205 -2.49 -0.01 -5.04
CA SER A 205 -2.69 -0.34 -3.61
C SER A 205 -3.70 0.59 -2.95
N LEU A 206 -3.66 1.89 -3.24
CA LEU A 206 -4.62 2.85 -2.72
C LEU A 206 -6.03 2.51 -3.18
N VAL A 207 -6.22 2.21 -4.47
CA VAL A 207 -7.54 1.78 -5.00
C VAL A 207 -8.06 0.54 -4.28
N GLY A 208 -7.20 -0.44 -3.98
CA GLY A 208 -7.58 -1.62 -3.20
C GLY A 208 -7.96 -1.31 -1.74
N VAL A 209 -7.16 -0.48 -1.06
CA VAL A 209 -7.45 -0.03 0.32
C VAL A 209 -8.74 0.79 0.37
N PHE A 210 -8.95 1.73 -0.55
CA PHE A 210 -10.18 2.51 -0.63
C PHE A 210 -11.39 1.63 -0.96
N GLY A 211 -11.25 0.63 -1.84
CA GLY A 211 -12.32 -0.32 -2.14
C GLY A 211 -12.75 -1.12 -0.91
N SER A 212 -11.79 -1.71 -0.19
CA SER A 212 -12.07 -2.44 1.05
C SER A 212 -12.60 -1.54 2.17
N PHE A 213 -12.07 -0.33 2.31
CA PHE A 213 -12.55 0.67 3.26
C PHE A 213 -14.00 1.08 2.98
N ILE A 214 -14.37 1.33 1.71
CA ILE A 214 -15.75 1.67 1.33
C ILE A 214 -16.70 0.54 1.73
N ILE A 215 -16.33 -0.72 1.47
CA ILE A 215 -17.14 -1.89 1.83
C ILE A 215 -17.33 -1.98 3.35
N ALA A 216 -16.23 -1.85 4.11
CA ALA A 216 -16.27 -1.87 5.57
C ALA A 216 -17.11 -0.71 6.13
N LEU A 217 -16.94 0.50 5.61
CA LEU A 217 -17.69 1.69 6.02
C LEU A 217 -19.18 1.51 5.71
N MET A 218 -19.53 0.95 4.55
CA MET A 218 -20.93 0.69 4.19
C MET A 218 -21.57 -0.35 5.13
N ALA A 219 -20.85 -1.42 5.46
CA ALA A 219 -21.31 -2.42 6.41
C ALA A 219 -21.51 -1.84 7.82
N VAL A 220 -20.55 -1.06 8.31
CA VAL A 220 -20.64 -0.37 9.61
C VAL A 220 -21.82 0.61 9.62
N PHE A 221 -22.02 1.39 8.56
CA PHE A 221 -23.14 2.34 8.47
C PHE A 221 -24.48 1.60 8.43
N PHE A 222 -24.56 0.49 7.72
CA PHE A 222 -25.76 -0.34 7.67
C PHE A 222 -26.12 -0.92 9.04
N ILE A 223 -25.14 -1.41 9.81
CA ILE A 223 -25.39 -1.91 11.18
C ILE A 223 -25.75 -0.74 12.10
N ALA A 224 -25.05 0.39 12.00
CA ALA A 224 -25.32 1.59 12.78
C ALA A 224 -26.74 2.14 12.50
N PHE A 225 -27.24 1.95 11.28
CA PHE A 225 -28.60 2.34 10.90
C PHE A 225 -29.63 1.59 11.75
N PHE A 226 -29.49 0.27 11.91
CA PHE A 226 -30.38 -0.49 12.76
C PHE A 226 -30.25 -0.10 14.23
N PHE A 227 -29.04 0.19 14.70
CA PHE A 227 -28.80 0.60 16.08
C PHE A 227 -29.45 1.96 16.39
N LEU A 228 -29.43 2.90 15.44
CA LEU A 228 -30.13 4.18 15.57
C LEU A 228 -31.65 4.05 15.39
N LYS A 229 -32.09 3.23 14.42
CA LYS A 229 -33.52 3.02 14.13
C LYS A 229 -34.25 2.36 15.29
N GLU A 230 -33.64 1.35 15.89
CA GLU A 230 -34.18 0.62 17.04
C GLU A 230 -33.49 1.07 18.32
N GLN A 231 -33.98 2.16 18.89
CA GLN A 231 -33.45 2.73 20.15
C GLN A 231 -33.44 1.64 21.25
N GLY A 232 -32.25 1.33 21.76
CA GLY A 232 -32.06 0.31 22.80
C GLY A 232 -31.87 -1.12 22.30
N LEU A 233 -31.71 -1.33 20.98
CA LEU A 233 -31.37 -2.64 20.39
C LEU A 233 -30.11 -3.24 21.04
N PHE A 234 -29.08 -2.42 21.29
CA PHE A 234 -27.89 -2.85 22.00
C PHE A 234 -28.20 -3.34 23.42
N THR A 235 -28.97 -2.58 24.20
CA THR A 235 -29.37 -2.98 25.57
C THR A 235 -30.13 -4.30 25.53
N ARG A 236 -31.02 -4.49 24.55
CA ARG A 236 -31.79 -5.74 24.38
C ARG A 236 -30.90 -6.92 23.98
N MET A 237 -29.88 -6.71 23.14
CA MET A 237 -28.88 -7.73 22.81
C MET A 237 -28.06 -8.12 24.04
N VAL A 238 -27.62 -7.15 24.85
CA VAL A 238 -26.85 -7.44 26.07
C VAL A 238 -27.72 -8.11 27.14
N SER A 239 -28.96 -7.68 27.32
CA SER A 239 -29.91 -8.33 28.24
C SER A 239 -30.14 -9.81 27.92
N PHE A 240 -30.07 -10.22 26.65
CA PHE A 240 -30.18 -11.63 26.26
C PHE A 240 -29.00 -12.49 26.75
N LEU A 241 -27.81 -11.91 26.87
CA LEU A 241 -26.61 -12.63 27.37
C LEU A 241 -26.51 -12.64 28.90
N VAL A 242 -27.26 -11.77 29.59
CA VAL A 242 -27.18 -11.61 31.06
C VAL A 242 -28.34 -12.35 31.73
N PRO A 243 -28.10 -13.14 32.78
CA PRO A 243 -29.18 -13.81 33.50
C PRO A 243 -30.20 -12.84 34.10
N ASN A 244 -31.50 -13.19 34.04
CA ASN A 244 -32.65 -12.35 34.42
C ASN A 244 -32.56 -11.71 35.82
N ASN A 245 -31.80 -12.30 36.75
CA ASN A 245 -31.64 -11.76 38.10
C ASN A 245 -30.77 -10.49 38.18
N ARG A 246 -30.03 -10.14 37.11
CA ARG A 246 -29.15 -8.95 37.04
C ARG A 246 -29.49 -8.00 35.89
N GLU A 247 -30.54 -8.30 35.12
CA GLU A 247 -30.92 -7.55 33.91
C GLU A 247 -31.18 -6.06 34.19
N SER A 248 -31.92 -5.74 35.25
CA SER A 248 -32.25 -4.36 35.61
C SER A 248 -31.02 -3.51 35.94
N GLN A 249 -30.06 -4.09 36.68
CA GLN A 249 -28.82 -3.42 37.08
C GLN A 249 -27.91 -3.15 35.87
N VAL A 250 -27.78 -4.13 34.98
CA VAL A 250 -26.98 -4.00 33.75
C VAL A 250 -27.59 -2.97 32.79
N SER A 251 -28.92 -2.99 32.63
CA SER A 251 -29.63 -2.02 31.79
C SER A 251 -29.45 -0.58 32.28
N HIS A 252 -29.55 -0.34 33.59
CA HIS A 252 -29.28 0.99 34.17
C HIS A 252 -27.84 1.43 33.93
N ALA A 253 -26.85 0.58 34.22
CA ALA A 253 -25.44 0.93 34.03
C ALA A 253 -25.11 1.28 32.57
N ILE A 254 -25.66 0.54 31.60
CA ILE A 254 -25.47 0.81 30.17
C ILE A 254 -26.13 2.12 29.76
N LYS A 255 -27.36 2.35 30.23
CA LYS A 255 -28.12 3.56 29.91
C LYS A 255 -27.48 4.81 30.49
N ASP A 256 -27.03 4.76 31.74
CA ASP A 256 -26.36 5.86 32.42
C ASP A 256 -25.00 6.16 31.77
N SER A 257 -24.22 5.12 31.44
CA SER A 257 -22.95 5.27 30.71
C SER A 257 -23.17 5.90 29.33
N SER A 258 -24.22 5.49 28.61
CA SER A 258 -24.57 6.06 27.32
C SER A 258 -25.13 7.48 27.42
N ALA A 259 -25.78 7.84 28.53
CA ALA A 259 -26.32 9.17 28.76
C ALA A 259 -25.24 10.17 29.21
N LEU A 260 -24.19 9.72 29.89
CA LEU A 260 -23.05 10.56 30.28
C LEU A 260 -22.11 10.91 29.12
N LEU A 261 -22.14 10.14 28.04
CA LEU A 261 -21.31 10.36 26.84
C LEU A 261 -21.98 11.32 25.84
N ILE A 262 -23.22 11.74 26.09
CA ILE A 262 -24.05 12.63 25.26
C ILE A 262 -24.29 13.93 26.03
#